data_AF-A0A077M4D4-F1
#
_entry.id   AF-A0A077M4D4-F1
#
_cell.length_a   1.000
_cell.length_b   1.000
_cell.length_c   1.000
_cell.angle_alpha   90.00
_cell.angle_beta   90.00
_cell.angle_gamma   90.00
#
_symmetry.space_group_name_H-M   'P 1'
#
loop_
_entity.id
_entity.type
_entity.pdbx_description
1 polymer ?
#
loop_
_entity_poly.entity_id
_entity_poly.type
_entity_poly.pdbx_seq_one_letter_code
_entity_poly.pdbx_strand_id
1 'polypeptide(L)' 'MEAIFRNAGQICLAGSRLFIHTSIYDEVMARFVAAAEALTIGDPFDPSTRFSALSSKKHFEKVA' A
#
# COMPACT_ATOMS: atom_id res chain seq x y z
N MET A 1 5.60 -3.38 -3.69
CA MET A 1 4.73 -3.38 -2.49
C MET A 1 5.27 -2.47 -1.39
N GLU A 2 6.48 -2.71 -0.88
CA GLU A 2 7.05 -1.95 0.25
C GLU A 2 7.09 -0.43 0.04
N ALA A 3 7.42 0.04 -1.17
CA ALA A 3 7.59 1.47 -1.46
C ALA A 3 6.35 2.33 -1.18
N ILE A 4 5.13 1.76 -1.23
CA ILE A 4 3.88 2.50 -1.05
C ILE A 4 3.06 2.02 0.15
N PHE A 5 3.07 0.72 0.48
CA PHE A 5 2.19 0.18 1.53
C PHE A 5 2.85 0.06 2.91
N ARG A 6 4.18 0.18 3.01
CA ARG A 6 4.87 0.16 4.31
C ARG A 6 4.38 1.30 5.19
N ASN A 7 4.20 1.05 6.50
CA ASN A 7 3.64 2.01 7.46
C ASN A 7 2.26 2.58 7.02
N ALA A 8 1.47 1.77 6.31
CA ALA A 8 0.22 2.19 5.69
C ALA A 8 0.37 3.40 4.75
N GLY A 9 1.53 3.53 4.08
CA GLY A 9 1.84 4.65 3.19
C GLY A 9 2.11 5.98 3.89
N GLN A 10 2.15 6.00 5.22
CA GLN A 10 2.46 7.18 6.04
C GLN A 10 3.98 7.40 6.10
N ILE A 11 4.60 7.57 4.93
CA ILE A 11 6.04 7.78 4.75
C ILE A 11 6.23 8.97 3.82
N CYS A 12 7.05 9.95 4.19
CA CYS A 12 7.29 11.15 3.36
C CYS A 12 7.83 10.82 1.96
N LEU A 13 8.56 9.70 1.86
CA LEU A 13 9.16 9.18 0.64
C LEU A 13 8.36 8.01 0.04
N ALA A 14 7.07 7.87 0.38
CA ALA A 14 6.24 6.83 -0.20
C ALA A 14 6.18 6.99 -1.73
N GLY A 15 6.38 5.87 -2.44
CA GLY A 15 6.30 5.78 -3.90
C GLY A 15 4.85 5.81 -4.38
N SER A 16 4.12 6.88 -4.10
CA SER A 16 2.68 7.04 -4.40
C SER A 16 2.37 7.18 -5.89
N ARG A 17 3.39 7.40 -6.72
CA ARG A 17 3.26 7.53 -8.16
C ARG A 17 4.22 6.59 -8.87
N LEU A 18 3.65 5.61 -9.57
CA LEU A 18 4.38 4.64 -10.38
C LEU A 18 4.24 5.00 -11.87
N PHE A 19 5.36 5.03 -12.59
CA PHE A 19 5.38 5.18 -14.05
C PHE A 19 5.74 3.85 -14.69
N ILE A 20 4.93 3.41 -15.64
CA ILE A 20 5.08 2.11 -16.31
C ILE A 20 5.03 2.36 -17.82
N HIS A 21 5.93 1.70 -18.56
CA HIS A 21 5.91 1.76 -20.02
C HIS A 21 4.65 1.09 -20.56
N THR A 22 4.02 1.70 -21.58
CA THR A 22 2.71 1.27 -22.11
C THR A 22 2.70 -0.19 -22.56
N SER A 23 3.80 -0.68 -23.11
CA SER A 23 3.92 -2.08 -23.58
C SER A 23 3.80 -3.15 -22.50
N ILE A 24 3.91 -2.79 -21.21
CA ILE A 24 3.83 -3.74 -20.09
C ILE A 24 2.82 -3.30 -19.01
N TYR A 25 2.03 -2.26 -19.28
CA TYR A 25 1.15 -1.64 -18.29
C TYR A 25 0.17 -2.64 -17.68
N ASP A 26 -0.57 -3.36 -18.52
CA ASP A 26 -1.63 -4.26 -18.08
C ASP A 26 -1.09 -5.42 -17.25
N GLU A 27 0.05 -6.00 -17.65
CA GLU A 27 0.69 -7.09 -16.92
C GLU A 27 1.17 -6.62 -15.53
N VAL A 28 1.85 -5.47 -15.47
CA VAL A 28 2.35 -4.92 -14.20
C VAL A 28 1.19 -4.55 -13.29
N MET A 29 0.14 -3.93 -13.82
CA MET A 29 -1.03 -3.53 -13.04
C MET A 29 -1.80 -4.74 -12.50
N ALA A 30 -2.00 -5.79 -13.30
CA ALA A 30 -2.67 -7.01 -12.85
C ALA A 30 -1.92 -7.64 -11.66
N ARG A 31 -0.59 -7.77 -11.76
CA ARG A 31 0.24 -8.30 -10.67
C ARG A 31 0.26 -7.37 -9.45
N PHE A 32 0.30 -6.06 -9.67
CA PHE A 32 0.31 -5.07 -8.60
C PHE A 32 -0.99 -5.09 -7.78
N VAL A 33 -2.14 -5.14 -8.46
CA VAL A 33 -3.47 -5.24 -7.82
C VAL A 33 -3.56 -6.55 -7.03
N ALA A 34 -3.25 -7.68 -7.64
CA ALA A 34 -3.27 -8.98 -6.95
C ALA A 34 -2.36 -9.00 -5.71
N ALA A 35 -1.17 -8.40 -5.80
CA ALA A 35 -0.27 -8.30 -4.66
C ALA A 35 -0.80 -7.35 -3.56
N ALA A 36 -1.49 -6.27 -3.92
CA ALA A 36 -2.12 -5.34 -2.97
C ALA A 36 -3.29 -5.99 -2.23
N GLU A 37 -4.14 -6.75 -2.95
CA GLU A 37 -5.26 -7.50 -2.37
C GLU A 37 -4.79 -8.62 -1.44
N ALA A 38 -3.62 -9.20 -1.70
CA ALA A 38 -3.03 -10.23 -0.85
C ALA A 38 -2.37 -9.70 0.44
N LEU A 39 -2.33 -8.39 0.67
CA LEU A 39 -1.74 -7.84 1.89
C LEU A 39 -2.55 -8.23 3.13
N THR A 40 -1.89 -8.84 4.11
CA THR A 40 -2.51 -9.14 5.40
C THR A 40 -2.73 -7.85 6.19
N ILE A 41 -4.01 -7.49 6.38
CA ILE A 41 -4.43 -6.32 7.17
C ILE A 41 -4.72 -6.78 8.60
N GLY A 42 -4.14 -6.14 9.61
CA GLY A 42 -4.29 -6.60 10.98
C GLY A 42 -3.65 -5.74 12.07
N ASP A 43 -3.54 -6.35 13.26
CA ASP A 43 -2.93 -5.76 14.44
C ASP A 43 -1.44 -5.44 14.18
N PRO A 44 -0.95 -4.22 14.48
CA PRO A 44 0.45 -3.86 14.27
C PRO A 44 1.45 -4.68 15.11
N PHE A 45 1.00 -5.37 16.17
CA PHE A 45 1.83 -6.26 16.99
C PHE A 45 1.88 -7.71 16.47
N ASP A 46 1.01 -8.08 15.51
CA ASP A 46 1.08 -9.38 14.86
C ASP A 46 2.17 -9.36 13.77
N PRO A 47 3.21 -10.22 13.83
CA PRO A 47 4.29 -10.26 12.83
C PRO A 47 3.82 -10.68 11.43
N SER A 48 2.61 -11.25 11.29
CA SER A 48 1.99 -11.59 10.00
C SER A 48 1.38 -10.36 9.30
N THR A 49 1.07 -9.29 10.04
CA THR A 49 0.51 -8.06 9.48
C THR A 49 1.47 -7.40 8.49
N ARG A 50 0.94 -6.93 7.36
CA ARG A 50 1.67 -6.21 6.31
C ARG A 50 1.12 -4.81 6.06
N PHE A 51 -0.11 -4.56 6.46
CA PHE A 51 -0.77 -3.26 6.40
C PHE A 51 -1.62 -3.06 7.66
N SER A 52 -1.61 -1.88 8.26
CA SER A 52 -2.30 -1.66 9.55
C SER A 52 -2.90 -0.25 9.62
N ALA A 53 -3.40 0.12 10.80
CA ALA A 53 -4.13 1.35 11.03
C ALA A 53 -3.32 2.61 10.68
N LEU A 54 -4.05 3.65 10.31
CA LEU A 54 -3.50 5.00 10.20
C LEU A 54 -3.29 5.61 11.59
N SER A 55 -2.40 6.59 11.67
CA SER A 55 -1.94 7.21 12.92
C SER A 55 -3.04 7.90 13.74
N SER A 56 -4.12 8.33 13.09
CA SER A 56 -5.23 9.00 13.76
C SER A 56 -6.53 8.91 12.97
N LYS A 57 -7.65 9.04 13.68
CA LYS A 57 -8.99 9.17 13.07
C LYS A 57 -9.07 10.34 12.08
N LYS A 58 -8.48 11.48 12.41
CA LYS A 58 -8.43 12.65 11.49
C LYS A 58 -7.69 12.33 10.19
N HIS A 59 -6.59 11.57 10.25
CA HIS A 59 -5.88 11.17 9.04
C HIS A 59 -6.69 10.17 8.22
N PHE A 60 -7.33 9.21 8.88
CA PHE A 60 -8.27 8.28 8.25
C PHE A 60 -9.40 9.00 7.51
N GLU A 61 -10.08 9.93 8.17
CA GLU A 61 -11.16 10.73 7.56
C GLU A 61 -10.70 11.59 6.37
N LYS A 62 -9.40 11.91 6.28
CA LYS A 62 -8.85 12.67 5.15
C LYS A 62 -8.67 11.81 3.89
N VAL A 63 -8.47 10.49 4.05
CA VAL A 63 -8.02 9.59 2.95
C VAL A 63 -8.98 8.46 2.62
N ALA A 64 -9.97 8.21 3.49
CA ALA A 64 -11.11 7.33 3.22
C ALA A 64 -12.00 7.95 2.13
#